data_AF-A0A167L961-F1
#
_entry.id   AF-A0A167L961-F1
#
_cell.length_a   1.000
_cell.length_b   1.000
_cell.length_c   1.000
_cell.angle_alpha   90.00
_cell.angle_beta   90.00
_cell.angle_gamma   90.00
#
_symmetry.space_group_name_H-M   'P 1'
#
loop_
_entity.id
_entity.type
_entity.pdbx_description
1 polymer ?
#
loop_
_entity_poly.entity_id
_entity_poly.type
_entity_poly.pdbx_seq_one_letter_code
_entity_poly.pdbx_strand_id
1 'polypeptide(L)'
;MIERLLQLYASTSALVELFQQTLDIVRILETVSWHSEIESVLGELSNRLERQIKFCKDKRVKTPLRMQMHRPIPIAQHLPKFEKGYSMDRHYDPDHERAQANKLAAQHKKEKKGALRELRKDNMFLAREKAKVRKQKDEDYNKMIKGVMTVLEGEQGEQNRLDRENKK
;
A
#
# COMPACT_ATOMS: atom_id res chain seq x y z
N MET A 1 -26.03 50.92 46.37
CA MET A 1 -26.18 49.45 46.22
C MET A 1 -26.16 49.03 44.74
N ILE A 2 -27.02 49.62 43.90
CA ILE A 2 -27.11 49.32 42.46
C ILE A 2 -25.77 49.49 41.74
N GLU A 3 -25.04 50.57 42.02
CA GLU A 3 -23.72 50.81 41.40
C GLU A 3 -22.69 49.71 41.67
N ARG A 4 -22.71 49.13 42.87
CA ARG A 4 -21.81 48.05 43.27
C ARG A 4 -22.16 46.75 42.53
N LEU A 5 -23.44 46.48 42.31
CA LEU A 5 -23.90 45.35 41.48
C LEU A 5 -23.53 45.58 40.02
N LEU A 6 -23.67 46.81 39.52
CA LEU A 6 -23.29 47.19 38.15
C LEU A 6 -21.80 46.91 37.89
N GLN A 7 -20.93 47.25 38.85
CA GLN A 7 -19.50 46.92 38.78
C GLN A 7 -19.23 45.41 38.81
N LEU A 8 -19.95 44.65 39.64
CA LEU A 8 -19.78 43.20 39.76
C LEU A 8 -20.16 42.46 38.47
N TYR A 9 -21.26 42.86 37.84
CA TYR A 9 -21.80 42.21 36.64
C TYR A 9 -21.27 42.80 35.32
N ALA A 10 -20.41 43.82 35.36
CA ALA A 10 -19.83 44.48 34.18
C ALA A 10 -19.11 43.52 33.21
N SER A 11 -18.54 42.43 33.73
CA SER A 11 -17.83 41.41 32.95
C SER A 11 -18.76 40.38 32.30
N THR A 12 -20.00 40.27 32.75
CA THR A 12 -20.92 39.22 32.31
C THR A 12 -21.66 39.64 31.05
N SER A 13 -21.84 38.71 30.12
CA SER A 13 -22.60 38.97 28.89
C SER A 13 -24.08 39.26 29.16
N ALA A 14 -24.62 38.99 30.35
CA ALA A 14 -26.03 39.12 30.72
C ALA A 14 -26.41 40.49 31.34
N LEU A 15 -25.50 41.46 31.33
CA LEU A 15 -25.73 42.76 31.97
C LEU A 15 -26.96 43.51 31.40
N VAL A 16 -27.22 43.39 30.10
CA VAL A 16 -28.36 44.06 29.46
C VAL A 16 -29.69 43.51 30.00
N GLU A 17 -29.84 42.20 30.14
CA GLU A 17 -31.07 41.58 30.63
C GLU A 17 -31.33 41.94 32.10
N LEU A 18 -30.27 42.05 32.90
CA LEU A 18 -30.38 42.33 34.33
C LEU A 18 -30.71 43.81 34.62
N PHE A 19 -30.12 44.75 33.87
CA PHE A 19 -30.21 46.18 34.20
C PHE A 19 -31.10 47.00 33.26
N GLN A 20 -31.61 46.43 32.17
CA GLN A 20 -32.56 47.15 31.29
C GLN A 20 -33.83 47.55 32.04
N GLN A 21 -34.43 46.63 32.79
CA GLN A 21 -35.62 46.93 33.61
C GLN A 21 -35.34 47.97 34.69
N THR A 22 -34.14 47.94 35.28
CA THR A 22 -33.75 48.95 36.29
C THR A 22 -33.60 50.34 35.67
N LEU A 23 -33.09 50.44 34.44
CA LEU A 23 -33.01 51.70 33.72
C LEU A 23 -34.42 52.24 33.41
N ASP A 24 -35.35 51.37 33.00
CA ASP A 24 -36.73 51.76 32.71
C ASP A 24 -37.44 52.29 33.97
N ILE A 25 -37.20 51.67 35.14
CA ILE A 25 -37.71 52.18 36.43
C ILE A 25 -37.10 53.54 36.78
N VAL A 26 -35.78 53.70 36.63
CA VAL A 26 -35.09 54.97 36.92
C VAL A 26 -35.64 56.10 36.05
N ARG A 27 -35.89 55.84 34.76
CA ARG A 27 -36.52 56.81 33.84
C ARG A 27 -37.93 57.22 34.25
N ILE A 28 -38.72 56.29 34.80
CA ILE A 28 -40.03 56.62 35.34
C ILE A 28 -39.87 57.52 36.59
N LEU A 29 -38.93 57.20 37.46
CA LEU A 29 -38.66 58.00 38.66
C LEU A 29 -38.16 59.41 38.30
N GLU A 30 -37.39 59.60 37.23
CA GLU A 30 -36.95 60.92 36.74
C GLU A 30 -38.12 61.83 36.30
N THR A 31 -39.31 61.29 36.03
CA THR A 31 -40.49 62.10 35.67
C THR A 31 -41.23 62.70 36.87
N VAL A 32 -40.91 62.23 38.08
CA VAL A 32 -41.48 62.70 39.35
C VAL A 32 -40.62 63.83 39.92
N SER A 33 -41.24 64.83 40.55
CA SER A 33 -40.49 65.90 41.20
C SER A 33 -39.83 65.41 42.50
N TRP A 34 -38.50 65.48 42.54
CA TRP A 34 -37.70 65.14 43.71
C TRP A 34 -36.99 66.35 44.28
N HIS A 35 -36.40 66.18 45.47
CA HIS A 35 -35.43 67.14 45.99
C HIS A 35 -34.17 67.16 45.10
N SER A 36 -33.53 68.31 44.97
CA SER A 36 -32.41 68.55 44.03
C SER A 36 -31.24 67.56 44.17
N GLU A 37 -30.97 67.09 45.38
CA GLU A 37 -29.93 66.08 45.63
C GLU A 37 -30.29 64.72 45.04
N ILE A 38 -31.55 64.29 45.17
CA ILE A 38 -32.03 63.00 44.66
C ILE A 38 -32.08 63.02 43.13
N GLU A 39 -32.49 64.15 42.55
CA GLU A 39 -32.51 64.35 41.10
C GLU A 39 -31.08 64.23 40.52
N SER A 40 -30.08 64.81 41.19
CA SER A 40 -28.68 64.68 40.76
C SER A 40 -28.18 63.23 40.79
N VAL A 41 -28.47 62.48 41.86
CA VAL A 41 -28.05 61.07 42.02
C VAL A 41 -28.76 60.16 41.02
N LEU A 42 -30.06 60.40 40.77
CA LEU A 42 -30.82 59.66 39.77
C LEU A 42 -30.27 59.92 38.36
N GLY A 43 -29.99 61.18 38.02
CA GLY A 43 -29.39 61.55 36.75
C GLY A 43 -28.01 60.92 36.54
N GLU A 44 -27.15 60.89 37.56
CA GLU A 44 -25.85 60.21 37.50
C GLU A 44 -26.01 58.69 37.27
N LEU A 45 -26.91 58.05 38.02
CA LEU A 45 -27.17 56.61 37.90
C LEU A 45 -27.75 56.25 36.52
N SER A 46 -28.70 57.03 36.03
CA SER A 46 -29.34 56.88 34.72
C SER A 46 -28.30 56.98 33.60
N ASN A 47 -27.50 58.05 33.59
CA ASN A 47 -26.41 58.24 32.64
C ASN A 47 -25.41 57.07 32.66
N ARG A 48 -25.09 56.56 33.85
CA ARG A 48 -24.15 55.44 34.02
C ARG A 48 -24.73 54.13 33.48
N LEU A 49 -25.99 53.83 33.78
CA LEU A 49 -26.71 52.66 33.28
C LEU A 49 -26.81 52.69 31.75
N GLU A 50 -27.21 53.84 31.17
CA GLU A 50 -27.32 54.00 29.72
C GLU A 50 -25.99 53.76 29.01
N ARG A 51 -24.90 54.34 29.51
CA ARG A 51 -23.56 54.14 28.93
C ARG A 51 -23.13 52.67 28.96
N GLN A 52 -23.33 51.99 30.09
CA GLN A 52 -22.92 50.60 30.26
C GLN A 52 -23.78 49.64 29.42
N ILE A 53 -25.09 49.84 29.40
CA ILE A 53 -26.02 49.04 28.59
C ILE A 53 -25.71 49.24 27.09
N LYS A 54 -25.48 50.48 26.65
CA LYS A 54 -25.09 50.77 25.25
C LYS A 54 -23.78 50.06 24.89
N PHE A 55 -22.75 50.17 25.73
CA PHE A 55 -21.48 49.49 25.53
C PHE A 55 -21.64 47.96 25.42
N CYS A 56 -22.45 47.35 26.28
CA CYS A 56 -22.71 45.91 26.24
C CYS A 56 -23.50 45.50 24.99
N LYS A 57 -24.49 46.30 24.55
CA LYS A 57 -25.22 46.06 23.29
C LYS A 57 -24.29 46.12 22.09
N ASP A 58 -23.44 47.15 22.00
CA ASP A 58 -22.47 47.30 20.92
C ASP A 58 -21.44 46.16 20.90
N LYS A 59 -20.98 45.72 22.09
CA LYS A 59 -20.07 44.59 22.24
C LYS A 59 -20.69 43.29 21.71
N ARG A 60 -21.95 43.00 22.03
CA ARG A 60 -22.65 41.80 21.55
C ARG A 60 -22.77 41.74 20.03
N VAL A 61 -23.06 42.88 19.39
CA VAL A 61 -23.13 42.96 17.93
C VAL A 61 -21.77 42.63 17.31
N LYS A 62 -20.67 43.14 17.91
CA LYS A 62 -19.31 42.88 17.44
C LYS A 62 -18.82 41.46 17.74
N THR A 63 -19.26 40.86 18.84
CA THR A 63 -18.82 39.52 19.28
C THR A 63 -20.03 38.61 19.57
N PRO A 64 -20.66 38.02 18.55
CA PRO A 64 -21.69 37.01 18.74
C PRO A 64 -21.11 35.75 19.41
N LEU A 65 -21.92 35.04 20.19
CA LEU A 65 -21.49 33.82 20.89
C LEU A 65 -21.13 32.71 19.90
N ARG A 66 -19.93 32.14 20.06
CA ARG A 66 -19.45 30.99 19.27
C ARG A 66 -19.09 29.84 20.21
N MET A 67 -20.10 29.19 20.78
CA MET A 67 -19.91 28.12 21.79
C MET A 67 -19.34 26.84 21.18
N GLN A 68 -19.65 26.55 19.91
CA GLN A 68 -19.28 25.30 19.22
C GLN A 68 -18.16 25.52 18.20
N MET A 69 -17.14 26.29 18.57
CA MET A 69 -15.96 26.53 17.73
C MET A 69 -14.86 25.51 18.05
N HIS A 70 -15.10 24.23 17.72
CA HIS A 70 -14.12 23.16 17.90
C HIS A 70 -13.13 23.11 16.75
N ARG A 71 -11.88 22.74 17.04
CA ARG A 71 -10.89 22.50 15.99
C ARG A 71 -11.20 21.16 15.29
N PRO A 72 -11.01 21.07 13.96
CA PRO A 72 -11.24 19.82 13.24
C PRO A 72 -10.25 18.75 13.73
N ILE A 73 -10.73 17.50 13.76
CA ILE A 73 -9.90 16.34 14.10
C ILE A 73 -8.95 16.07 12.92
N PRO A 74 -7.65 15.90 13.15
CA PRO A 74 -6.70 15.58 12.07
C PRO A 74 -6.96 14.18 11.48
N ILE A 75 -6.50 13.97 10.25
CA ILE A 75 -6.55 12.67 9.58
C ILE A 75 -5.70 11.66 10.35
N ALA A 76 -6.22 10.44 10.54
CA ALA A 76 -5.48 9.36 11.18
C ALA A 76 -4.25 8.98 10.34
N GLN A 77 -3.07 9.01 10.97
CA GLN A 77 -1.82 8.60 10.34
C GLN A 77 -1.56 7.12 10.61
N HIS A 78 -1.26 6.36 9.55
CA HIS A 78 -0.92 4.95 9.64
C HIS A 78 0.58 4.73 9.37
N LEU A 79 1.20 3.82 10.13
CA LEU A 79 2.58 3.47 9.92
C LEU A 79 2.71 2.47 8.77
N PRO A 80 3.62 2.68 7.81
CA PRO A 80 3.87 1.73 6.75
C PRO A 80 4.49 0.45 7.32
N LYS A 81 4.05 -0.70 6.82
CA LYS A 81 4.65 -2.00 7.12
C LYS A 81 5.79 -2.27 6.13
N PHE A 82 7.03 -2.23 6.62
CA PHE A 82 8.22 -2.57 5.85
C PHE A 82 9.27 -3.22 6.74
N GLU A 83 10.28 -3.82 6.13
CA GLU A 83 11.40 -4.43 6.83
C GLU A 83 12.65 -3.56 6.71
N LYS A 84 13.37 -3.40 7.82
CA LYS A 84 14.59 -2.57 7.86
C LYS A 84 15.73 -3.15 7.02
N GLY A 85 15.77 -4.46 6.81
CA GLY A 85 16.83 -5.19 6.10
C GLY A 85 16.35 -5.86 4.82
N TYR A 86 15.47 -5.19 4.07
CA TYR A 86 14.86 -5.74 2.85
C TYR A 86 15.92 -6.19 1.83
N SER A 87 15.66 -7.33 1.20
CA SER A 87 16.50 -7.94 0.17
C SER A 87 15.61 -8.75 -0.76
N MET A 88 15.83 -8.63 -2.07
CA MET A 88 15.01 -9.28 -3.10
C MET A 88 15.16 -10.81 -3.10
N ASP A 89 16.29 -11.33 -2.61
CA ASP A 89 16.59 -12.76 -2.62
C ASP A 89 15.93 -13.53 -1.47
N ARG A 90 15.47 -12.80 -0.43
CA ARG A 90 14.89 -13.39 0.77
C ARG A 90 13.38 -13.37 0.72
N HIS A 91 12.78 -14.48 1.16
CA HIS A 91 11.35 -14.59 1.38
C HIS A 91 11.09 -14.38 2.86
N TYR A 92 10.21 -13.43 3.17
CA TYR A 92 9.87 -13.06 4.53
C TYR A 92 8.50 -13.60 4.89
N ASP A 93 8.47 -14.63 5.72
CA ASP A 93 7.26 -15.25 6.27
C ASP A 93 7.34 -15.16 7.80
N PRO A 94 6.28 -14.67 8.48
CA PRO A 94 6.21 -14.68 9.93
C PRO A 94 6.30 -16.09 10.54
N ASP A 95 5.89 -17.11 9.79
CA ASP A 95 5.83 -18.50 10.23
C ASP A 95 7.03 -19.30 9.69
N HIS A 96 7.90 -19.69 10.62
CA HIS A 96 9.14 -20.38 10.30
C HIS A 96 8.92 -21.78 9.72
N GLU A 97 7.89 -22.52 10.13
CA GLU A 97 7.65 -23.88 9.65
C GLU A 97 7.25 -23.88 8.17
N ARG A 98 6.33 -22.98 7.82
CA ARG A 98 5.91 -22.76 6.43
C ARG A 98 7.06 -22.28 5.54
N ALA A 99 7.87 -21.35 6.05
CA ALA A 99 9.06 -20.89 5.32
C ALA A 99 10.03 -22.04 5.01
N GLN A 100 10.29 -22.90 6.00
CA GLN A 100 11.18 -24.06 5.85
C GLN A 100 10.59 -25.10 4.88
N ALA A 101 9.30 -25.40 4.99
CA ALA A 101 8.61 -26.32 4.08
C ALA A 101 8.69 -25.84 2.62
N ASN A 102 8.44 -24.56 2.38
CA ASN A 102 8.54 -23.96 1.04
C ASN A 102 9.98 -23.99 0.51
N LYS A 103 10.97 -23.70 1.35
CA LYS A 103 12.39 -23.80 1.00
C LYS A 103 12.75 -25.23 0.58
N LEU A 104 12.33 -26.22 1.34
CA LEU A 104 12.59 -27.64 1.04
C LEU A 104 11.91 -28.07 -0.27
N ALA A 105 10.66 -27.67 -0.48
CA ALA A 105 9.93 -27.97 -1.71
C ALA A 105 10.61 -27.36 -2.95
N ALA A 106 11.08 -26.11 -2.84
CA ALA A 106 11.80 -25.43 -3.91
C ALA A 106 13.14 -26.11 -4.24
N GLN A 107 13.90 -26.51 -3.21
CA GLN A 107 15.14 -27.28 -3.37
C GLN A 107 14.88 -28.62 -4.05
N HIS A 108 13.92 -29.40 -3.55
CA HIS A 108 13.55 -30.68 -4.13
C HIS A 108 13.15 -30.56 -5.61
N LYS A 109 12.36 -29.54 -5.98
CA LYS A 109 11.98 -29.29 -7.38
C LYS A 109 13.19 -28.93 -8.25
N LYS A 110 14.12 -28.13 -7.73
CA LYS A 110 15.35 -27.74 -8.43
C LYS A 110 16.23 -28.95 -8.70
N GLU A 111 16.51 -29.75 -7.67
CA GLU A 111 17.31 -30.98 -7.77
C GLU A 111 16.67 -32.00 -8.72
N LYS A 112 15.37 -32.25 -8.57
CA LYS A 112 14.63 -33.16 -9.47
C LYS A 112 14.73 -32.71 -10.94
N LYS A 113 14.60 -31.41 -11.21
CA LYS A 113 14.71 -30.85 -12.57
C LYS A 113 16.15 -30.95 -13.10
N GLY A 114 17.15 -30.75 -12.24
CA GLY A 114 18.57 -30.92 -12.57
C GLY A 114 18.89 -32.36 -12.96
N ALA A 115 18.57 -33.31 -12.07
CA ALA A 115 18.79 -34.74 -12.30
C ALA A 115 18.12 -35.23 -13.59
N LEU A 116 16.87 -34.83 -13.84
CA LEU A 116 16.17 -35.20 -15.07
C LEU A 116 16.83 -34.63 -16.34
N ARG A 117 17.44 -33.44 -16.26
CA ARG A 117 18.17 -32.86 -17.40
C ARG A 117 19.43 -33.64 -17.71
N GLU A 118 20.18 -34.04 -16.69
CA GLU A 118 21.40 -34.86 -16.88
C GLU A 118 21.04 -36.23 -17.45
N LEU A 119 20.05 -36.92 -16.90
CA LEU A 119 19.58 -38.21 -17.44
C LEU A 119 19.17 -38.13 -18.92
N ARG A 120 18.56 -37.01 -19.34
CA ARG A 120 18.21 -36.80 -20.76
C ARG A 120 19.45 -36.60 -21.63
N LYS A 121 20.45 -35.84 -21.17
CA LYS A 121 21.72 -35.66 -21.89
C LYS A 121 22.46 -36.98 -22.02
N ASP A 122 22.53 -37.76 -20.95
CA ASP A 122 23.18 -39.07 -20.94
C ASP A 122 22.50 -40.03 -21.90
N ASN A 123 21.17 -40.06 -21.91
CA ASN A 123 20.43 -40.90 -22.84
C ASN A 123 20.67 -40.48 -24.31
N MET A 124 20.69 -39.17 -24.60
CA MET A 124 21.03 -38.67 -25.94
C MET A 124 22.46 -39.04 -26.34
N PHE A 125 23.42 -38.95 -25.42
CA PHE A 125 24.80 -39.34 -25.65
C PHE A 125 24.93 -40.83 -25.96
N LEU A 126 24.33 -41.69 -25.12
CA LEU A 126 24.32 -43.13 -25.31
C LEU A 126 23.62 -43.53 -26.62
N ALA A 127 22.52 -42.86 -26.98
CA ALA A 127 21.83 -43.10 -28.24
C ALA A 127 22.74 -42.78 -29.44
N ARG A 128 23.48 -41.67 -29.38
CA ARG A 128 24.42 -41.27 -30.44
C ARG A 128 25.58 -42.25 -30.58
N GLU A 129 26.16 -42.69 -29.46
CA GLU A 129 27.24 -43.69 -29.47
C GLU A 129 26.76 -45.06 -29.98
N LYS A 130 25.59 -45.53 -29.51
CA LYS A 130 24.97 -46.76 -30.03
C LYS A 130 24.71 -46.69 -31.54
N ALA A 131 24.26 -45.53 -32.04
CA ALA A 131 24.03 -45.33 -33.47
C ALA A 131 25.33 -45.35 -34.27
N LYS A 132 26.42 -44.74 -33.77
CA LYS A 132 27.76 -44.83 -34.40
C LYS A 132 28.26 -46.27 -34.48
N VAL A 133 28.20 -47.00 -33.37
CA VAL A 133 28.66 -48.40 -33.30
C VAL A 133 27.86 -49.28 -34.25
N ARG A 134 26.54 -49.09 -34.33
CA ARG A 134 25.70 -49.83 -35.30
C ARG A 134 26.09 -49.51 -36.73
N LYS A 135 26.24 -48.22 -37.07
CA LYS A 135 26.63 -47.78 -38.40
C LYS A 135 27.99 -48.37 -38.83
N GLN A 136 28.98 -48.38 -37.94
CA GLN A 136 30.29 -49.01 -38.21
C GLN A 136 30.16 -50.52 -38.47
N LYS A 137 29.41 -51.24 -37.63
CA LYS A 137 29.16 -52.67 -37.84
C LYS A 137 28.47 -52.95 -39.17
N ASP A 138 27.47 -52.16 -39.54
CA ASP A 138 26.75 -52.30 -40.80
C ASP A 138 27.67 -51.99 -42.00
N GLU A 139 28.52 -50.95 -41.90
CA GLU A 139 29.52 -50.63 -42.92
C GLU A 139 30.54 -51.75 -43.12
N ASP A 140 31.06 -52.33 -42.03
CA ASP A 140 32.03 -53.41 -42.07
C ASP A 140 31.41 -54.72 -42.60
N TYR A 141 30.18 -55.04 -42.20
CA TYR A 141 29.44 -56.17 -42.74
C TYR A 141 29.17 -56.01 -44.24
N ASN A 142 28.73 -54.82 -44.67
CA ASN A 142 28.48 -54.55 -46.09
C ASN A 142 29.76 -54.62 -46.93
N LYS A 143 30.91 -54.16 -46.40
CA LYS A 143 32.22 -54.31 -47.06
C LYS A 143 32.59 -55.79 -47.21
N MET A 144 32.38 -56.60 -46.16
CA MET A 144 32.62 -58.04 -46.21
C MET A 144 31.78 -58.72 -47.29
N ILE A 145 30.47 -58.47 -47.30
CA ILE A 145 29.54 -59.04 -48.29
C ILE A 145 29.89 -58.59 -49.71
N LYS A 146 30.22 -57.31 -49.90
CA LYS A 146 30.67 -56.80 -51.20
C LYS A 146 31.95 -57.51 -51.67
N GLY A 147 32.92 -57.72 -50.78
CA GLY A 147 34.13 -58.48 -51.07
C GLY A 147 33.83 -59.91 -51.53
N VAL A 148 32.97 -60.64 -50.81
CA VAL A 148 32.53 -61.99 -51.18
C VAL A 148 31.82 -62.00 -52.54
N MET A 149 30.91 -61.06 -52.79
CA MET A 149 30.22 -60.97 -54.08
C MET A 149 31.18 -60.67 -55.23
N THR A 150 32.16 -59.79 -55.04
CA THR A 150 33.18 -59.52 -56.06
C THR A 150 34.02 -60.75 -56.39
N VAL A 151 34.36 -61.59 -55.39
CA VAL A 151 35.04 -62.87 -55.63
C VAL A 151 34.14 -63.82 -56.45
N LEU A 152 32.86 -63.95 -56.06
CA LEU A 152 31.90 -64.81 -56.74
C LEU A 152 31.64 -64.38 -58.20
N GLU A 153 31.56 -63.06 -58.45
CA GLU A 153 31.46 -62.48 -59.79
C GLU A 153 32.72 -62.78 -60.63
N GLY A 154 33.90 -62.74 -60.01
CA GLY A 154 35.16 -63.15 -60.65
C GLY A 154 35.16 -64.62 -61.09
N GLU A 155 34.72 -65.52 -60.21
CA GLU A 155 34.58 -66.95 -60.52
C GLU A 155 33.58 -67.19 -61.66
N GLN A 156 32.42 -66.53 -61.66
CA GLN A 156 31.47 -66.59 -62.78
C GLN A 156 32.07 -66.05 -64.07
N GLY A 157 32.89 -65.01 -64.01
CA GLY A 157 33.62 -64.47 -65.15
C GLY A 157 34.58 -65.49 -65.76
N GLU A 158 35.36 -66.18 -64.94
CA GLU A 158 36.27 -67.24 -65.37
C GLU A 158 35.53 -68.45 -65.94
N GLN A 159 34.43 -68.90 -65.31
CA GLN A 159 33.57 -69.96 -65.87
C GLN A 159 33.03 -69.60 -67.25
N ASN A 160 32.52 -68.38 -67.44
CA ASN A 160 32.04 -67.91 -68.74
C ASN A 160 33.15 -67.84 -69.81
N ARG A 161 34.43 -67.64 -69.43
CA ARG A 161 35.57 -67.69 -70.37
C ARG A 161 35.88 -69.12 -70.77
N LEU A 162 35.94 -70.05 -69.80
CA LEU A 162 36.12 -71.47 -70.06
C LEU A 162 35.02 -72.02 -70.98
N ASP A 163 33.76 -71.66 -70.75
CA ASP A 163 32.63 -72.06 -71.60
C ASP A 163 32.73 -71.53 -73.04
N ARG A 164 33.37 -70.38 -73.26
CA ARG A 164 33.63 -69.84 -74.60
C ARG A 164 34.79 -70.54 -75.29
N GLU A 165 35.82 -70.91 -74.55
CA GLU A 165 36.96 -71.68 -75.08
C GLU A 165 36.53 -73.09 -75.47
N ASN A 166 35.71 -73.75 -74.64
CA ASN A 166 35.15 -75.08 -74.92
C ASN A 166 34.14 -75.11 -76.10
N LYS A 167 33.65 -73.94 -76.54
CA LYS A 167 32.74 -73.81 -77.70
C LYS A 167 33.46 -73.54 -79.03
N LYS A 168 34.77 -73.32 -79.01
CA LYS A 168 35.61 -73.29 -80.22
C LYS A 168 36.17 -74.67 -80.51
#